data_AF-A0A9D9GVR1-F1
#
_entry.id   AF-A0A9D9GVR1-F1
#
_cell.length_a   1.000
_cell.length_b   1.000
_cell.length_c   1.000
_cell.angle_alpha   90.00
_cell.angle_beta   90.00
_cell.angle_gamma   90.00
#
_symmetry.space_group_name_H-M   'P 1'
#
loop_
_entity.id
_entity.type
_entity.pdbx_description
1 polymer ?
#
loop_
_entity_poly.entity_id
_entity_poly.type
_entity_poly.pdbx_seq_one_letter_code
_entity_poly.pdbx_strand_id
1 'polypeptide(L)'
;MNFTNPEIEFAPKQVNVNIDAQNKISGSAKCTSVLWAFNSTPVRQTYGPELQTNDGNIAPDECVAGALYDAMSKSNADIIVAPQYTVAQQGLLCFKNRCLYGTTHVIVSGYAGSITSIKDKATSAK
;
A
#
# COMPACT_ATOMS: atom_id res chain seq x y z
N MET A 1 34.26 -23.68 5.01
CA MET A 1 34.32 -22.21 4.93
C MET A 1 33.02 -21.69 5.48
N ASN A 2 33.03 -21.09 6.68
CA ASN A 2 31.82 -20.53 7.29
C ASN A 2 31.67 -19.09 6.82
N PHE A 3 30.63 -18.83 6.01
CA PHE A 3 30.21 -17.47 5.68
C PHE A 3 29.33 -16.98 6.84
N THR A 4 29.92 -16.24 7.77
CA THR A 4 29.14 -15.43 8.72
C THR A 4 28.54 -14.28 7.93
N ASN A 5 27.24 -14.34 7.68
CA ASN A 5 26.46 -13.26 7.10
C ASN A 5 26.57 -12.04 8.03
N PRO A 6 27.22 -10.93 7.64
CA PRO A 6 27.25 -9.75 8.49
C PRO A 6 25.82 -9.23 8.60
N GLU A 7 25.25 -9.25 9.81
CA GLU A 7 24.00 -8.55 10.11
C GLU A 7 24.21 -7.08 9.71
N ILE A 8 23.52 -6.65 8.65
CA ILE A 8 23.48 -5.25 8.26
C ILE A 8 22.63 -4.54 9.32
N GLU A 9 23.28 -3.97 10.32
CA GLU A 9 22.63 -3.17 11.35
C GLU A 9 22.18 -1.83 10.74
N PHE A 10 20.91 -1.73 10.39
CA PHE A 10 20.32 -0.49 9.92
C PHE A 10 20.15 0.47 11.10
N ALA A 11 21.11 1.38 11.29
CA ALA A 11 20.96 2.46 12.25
C ALA A 11 19.66 3.25 11.96
N PRO A 12 18.83 3.54 12.97
CA PRO A 12 17.57 4.24 12.77
C PRO A 12 17.82 5.63 12.18
N LYS A 13 17.14 5.97 11.08
CA LYS A 13 17.21 7.31 10.46
C LYS A 13 16.04 8.17 10.92
N GLN A 14 16.28 9.46 11.11
CA GLN A 14 15.24 10.47 11.27
C GLN A 14 14.86 11.03 9.91
N VAL A 15 13.57 11.09 9.62
CA VAL A 15 13.04 11.62 8.36
C VAL A 15 12.19 12.85 8.69
N ASN A 16 12.51 13.99 8.07
CA ASN A 16 11.69 15.18 8.14
C ASN A 16 10.75 15.22 6.93
N VAL A 17 9.46 15.20 7.21
CA VAL A 17 8.40 15.21 6.21
C VAL A 17 7.66 16.54 6.30
N ASN A 18 7.50 17.21 5.16
CA ASN A 18 6.52 18.28 5.05
C ASN A 18 5.17 17.66 4.67
N ILE A 19 4.15 17.89 5.50
CA ILE A 19 2.81 17.33 5.31
C ILE A 19 1.89 18.47 4.91
N ASP A 20 1.32 18.38 3.71
CA ASP A 20 0.30 19.32 3.29
C ASP A 20 -1.08 18.78 3.68
N ALA A 21 -1.59 19.26 4.81
CA ALA A 21 -2.90 18.88 5.33
C ALA A 21 -4.08 19.37 4.46
N GLN A 22 -3.84 20.28 3.50
CA GLN A 22 -4.85 20.73 2.54
C GLN A 22 -4.84 19.88 1.28
N ASN A 23 -3.70 19.25 0.96
CA ASN A 23 -3.55 18.40 -0.22
C ASN A 23 -3.90 16.94 0.08
N LYS A 24 -5.21 16.65 0.04
CA LYS A 24 -5.71 15.27 0.05
C LYS A 24 -5.47 14.60 -1.30
N ILE A 25 -4.81 13.45 -1.26
CA ILE A 25 -4.54 12.61 -2.43
C ILE A 25 -5.37 11.35 -2.37
N SER A 26 -5.73 10.83 -3.53
CA SER A 26 -6.45 9.57 -3.64
C SER A 26 -6.06 8.82 -4.89
N GLY A 27 -6.02 7.50 -4.78
CA GLY A 27 -5.78 6.59 -5.89
C GLY A 27 -6.66 5.36 -5.77
N SER A 28 -6.80 4.66 -6.88
CA SER A 28 -7.63 3.45 -6.92
C SER A 28 -7.04 2.40 -7.83
N ALA A 29 -7.26 1.15 -7.47
CA ALA A 29 -6.92 0.01 -8.31
C ALA A 29 -8.02 -1.04 -8.27
N LYS A 30 -8.08 -1.83 -9.34
CA LYS A 30 -9.04 -2.92 -9.50
C LYS A 30 -8.28 -4.23 -9.64
N CYS A 31 -8.74 -5.22 -8.90
CA CYS A 31 -8.28 -6.59 -9.05
C CYS A 31 -9.46 -7.46 -9.35
N THR A 32 -9.40 -8.19 -10.45
CA THR A 32 -10.51 -9.04 -10.87
C THR A 32 -10.06 -10.48 -10.81
N SER A 33 -10.86 -11.31 -10.17
CA SER A 33 -10.74 -12.76 -10.22
C SER A 33 -11.92 -13.31 -11.03
N VAL A 34 -11.62 -14.03 -12.11
CA VAL A 34 -12.60 -14.67 -13.00
C VAL A 34 -12.29 -16.14 -13.05
N LEU A 35 -13.08 -16.94 -12.35
CA LEU A 35 -12.77 -18.34 -12.08
C LEU A 35 -11.40 -18.45 -11.38
N TRP A 36 -11.15 -19.49 -10.62
CA TRP A 36 -9.90 -19.68 -9.84
C TRP A 36 -8.59 -19.65 -10.68
N ALA A 37 -8.65 -19.47 -12.00
CA ALA A 37 -7.52 -19.49 -12.93
C ALA A 37 -7.16 -18.11 -13.53
N PHE A 38 -8.07 -17.13 -13.59
CA PHE A 38 -7.78 -15.84 -14.22
C PHE A 38 -7.82 -14.71 -13.20
N ASN A 39 -6.65 -14.21 -12.83
CA ASN A 39 -6.50 -13.05 -11.94
C ASN A 39 -5.90 -11.89 -12.73
N SER A 40 -6.50 -10.72 -12.62
CA SER A 40 -5.97 -9.46 -13.12
C SER A 40 -5.53 -8.61 -11.94
N THR A 41 -4.25 -8.26 -11.93
CA THR A 41 -3.63 -7.38 -10.93
C THR A 41 -3.13 -6.08 -11.60
N PRO A 42 -2.91 -5.02 -10.82
CA PRO A 42 -2.41 -3.75 -11.36
C PRO A 42 -0.99 -3.94 -11.91
N VAL A 43 -0.73 -3.40 -13.10
CA VAL A 43 0.59 -3.50 -13.76
C VAL A 43 1.68 -2.72 -13.00
N ARG A 44 1.29 -1.64 -12.32
CA ARG A 44 2.20 -0.80 -11.53
C ARG A 44 1.78 -0.82 -10.07
N GLN A 45 2.76 -1.06 -9.21
CA GLN A 45 2.60 -1.33 -7.79
C GLN A 45 3.75 -0.64 -7.04
N THR A 46 3.51 -0.34 -5.76
CA THR A 46 4.51 0.19 -4.84
C THR A 46 4.43 -0.55 -3.50
N TYR A 47 5.41 -0.40 -2.64
CA TYR A 47 5.33 -0.95 -1.29
C TYR A 47 4.24 -0.23 -0.50
N GLY A 48 3.40 -1.03 0.16
CA GLY A 48 2.27 -0.55 0.95
C GLY A 48 2.02 -1.49 2.13
N PRO A 49 1.38 -0.99 3.20
CA PRO A 49 0.91 -1.86 4.26
C PRO A 49 -0.23 -2.75 3.75
N GLU A 50 -0.28 -3.98 4.25
CA GLU A 50 -1.41 -4.89 4.02
C GLU A 50 -2.67 -4.33 4.69
N LEU A 51 -3.83 -4.52 4.05
CA LEU A 51 -5.12 -4.11 4.65
C LEU A 51 -5.61 -5.13 5.65
N GLN A 52 -5.60 -4.74 6.92
CA GLN A 52 -6.46 -5.38 7.93
C GLN A 52 -7.76 -4.59 8.05
N THR A 53 -8.85 -5.16 7.55
CA THR A 53 -10.21 -4.67 7.85
C THR A 53 -10.87 -5.60 8.88
N ASN A 54 -11.72 -5.04 9.74
CA ASN A 54 -12.35 -5.76 10.85
C ASN A 54 -13.26 -6.93 10.44
N ASP A 55 -13.58 -7.08 9.14
CA ASP A 55 -14.56 -8.06 8.64
C ASP A 55 -13.97 -9.14 7.71
N GLY A 56 -12.66 -9.39 7.76
CA GLY A 56 -12.06 -10.50 6.99
C GLY A 56 -12.02 -10.28 5.47
N ASN A 57 -12.33 -9.08 4.99
CA ASN A 57 -12.14 -8.67 3.61
C ASN A 57 -10.71 -8.16 3.42
N ILE A 58 -9.80 -9.10 3.15
CA ILE A 58 -8.43 -8.79 2.74
C ILE A 58 -8.49 -8.48 1.24
N ALA A 59 -8.28 -7.22 0.86
CA ALA A 59 -7.99 -6.92 -0.54
C ALA A 59 -6.62 -7.51 -0.88
N PRO A 60 -6.41 -8.06 -2.10
CA PRO A 60 -5.09 -8.56 -2.48
C PRO A 60 -4.04 -7.46 -2.33
N ASP A 61 -2.87 -7.80 -1.80
CA ASP A 61 -1.80 -6.83 -1.52
C ASP A 61 -1.39 -6.08 -2.78
N GLU A 62 -1.44 -6.74 -3.95
CA GLU A 62 -1.16 -6.14 -5.25
C GLU A 62 -2.16 -5.02 -5.60
N CYS A 63 -3.40 -5.15 -5.15
CA CYS A 63 -4.43 -4.14 -5.34
C CYS A 63 -4.17 -2.90 -4.50
N VAL A 64 -3.78 -3.12 -3.26
CA VAL A 64 -3.45 -2.06 -2.31
C VAL A 64 -2.22 -1.31 -2.80
N ALA A 65 -1.19 -2.05 -3.20
CA ALA A 65 0.03 -1.56 -3.81
C ALA A 65 -0.25 -0.75 -5.09
N GLY A 66 -1.16 -1.22 -5.95
CA GLY A 66 -1.56 -0.49 -7.16
C GLY A 66 -2.31 0.80 -6.86
N ALA A 67 -3.22 0.78 -5.89
CA ALA A 67 -4.01 1.96 -5.51
C ALA A 67 -3.14 3.03 -4.81
N LEU A 68 -2.16 2.61 -4.01
CA LEU A 68 -1.12 3.48 -3.46
C LEU A 68 -0.24 4.09 -4.56
N TYR A 69 0.22 3.29 -5.52
CA TYR A 69 1.00 3.79 -6.64
C TYR A 69 0.22 4.84 -7.44
N ASP A 70 -1.05 4.56 -7.74
CA ASP A 70 -1.94 5.50 -8.45
C ASP A 70 -2.11 6.82 -7.67
N ALA A 71 -2.28 6.76 -6.35
CA ALA A 71 -2.42 7.95 -5.50
C ALA A 71 -1.17 8.83 -5.54
N MET A 72 0.00 8.22 -5.30
CA MET A 72 1.27 8.95 -5.19
C MET A 72 1.76 9.46 -6.55
N SER A 73 1.61 8.66 -7.61
CA SER A 73 2.04 9.05 -8.96
C SER A 73 1.26 10.22 -9.54
N LYS A 74 -0.05 10.32 -9.25
CA LYS A 74 -0.87 11.46 -9.68
C LYS A 74 -0.55 12.75 -8.94
N SER A 75 -0.20 12.65 -7.67
CA SER A 75 0.05 13.81 -6.81
C SER A 75 1.51 14.24 -6.72
N ASN A 76 2.44 13.49 -7.33
CA ASN A 76 3.88 13.65 -7.11
C ASN A 76 4.24 13.70 -5.60
N ALA A 77 3.55 12.89 -4.79
CA ALA A 77 3.86 12.79 -3.36
C ALA A 77 4.91 11.70 -3.14
N ASP A 78 5.85 11.93 -2.22
CA ASP A 78 6.84 10.92 -1.83
C ASP A 78 6.23 9.88 -0.88
N ILE A 79 5.35 10.35 0.01
CA ILE A 79 4.64 9.50 0.96
C ILE A 79 3.17 9.90 1.08
N ILE A 80 2.35 8.99 1.59
CA ILE A 80 0.99 9.26 2.03
C ILE A 80 0.93 9.19 3.56
N VAL A 81 0.33 10.22 4.17
CA VAL A 81 0.15 10.31 5.63
C VAL A 81 -1.29 10.03 5.99
N ALA A 82 -1.49 9.25 7.06
CA ALA A 82 -2.79 8.82 7.56
C ALA A 82 -3.67 8.20 6.44
N PRO A 83 -3.17 7.14 5.76
CA PRO A 83 -3.92 6.53 4.68
C PRO A 83 -5.22 5.90 5.20
N GLN A 84 -6.31 6.18 4.49
CA GLN A 84 -7.61 5.58 4.66
C GLN A 84 -7.89 4.69 3.46
N TYR A 85 -8.20 3.44 3.75
CA TYR A 85 -8.41 2.41 2.76
C TYR A 85 -9.87 2.04 2.72
N THR A 86 -10.45 2.06 1.53
CA THR A 86 -11.81 1.62 1.27
C THR A 86 -11.77 0.49 0.26
N VAL A 87 -12.40 -0.63 0.62
CA VAL A 87 -12.52 -1.80 -0.26
C VAL A 87 -13.98 -1.95 -0.64
N ALA A 88 -14.25 -1.95 -1.95
CA ALA A 88 -15.56 -2.23 -2.49
C ALA A 88 -15.49 -3.48 -3.39
N GLN A 89 -16.25 -4.51 -3.05
CA GLN A 89 -16.37 -5.70 -3.89
C GLN A 89 -17.55 -5.53 -4.85
N GLN A 90 -17.32 -5.80 -6.12
CA GLN A 90 -18.32 -5.72 -7.19
C GLN A 90 -18.37 -7.05 -7.94
N GLY A 91 -19.56 -7.44 -8.40
CA GLY A 91 -19.73 -8.63 -9.24
C GLY A 91 -19.49 -9.95 -8.49
N LEU A 92 -19.70 -10.01 -7.18
CA LEU A 92 -19.43 -11.20 -6.39
C LEU A 92 -20.46 -12.32 -6.70
N LEU A 93 -20.10 -13.26 -7.58
CA LEU A 93 -20.92 -14.45 -7.89
C LEU A 93 -20.34 -15.66 -7.15
N CYS A 94 -20.80 -15.88 -5.91
CA CYS A 94 -20.39 -17.04 -5.13
C CYS A 94 -21.45 -18.16 -5.16
N PHE A 95 -21.00 -19.38 -5.46
CA PHE A 95 -21.81 -20.59 -5.39
C PHE A 95 -21.17 -21.56 -4.39
N LYS A 96 -21.95 -21.98 -3.37
CA LYS A 96 -21.56 -23.01 -2.38
C LYS A 96 -20.11 -22.86 -1.85
N ASN A 97 -19.73 -21.66 -1.40
CA ASN A 97 -18.40 -21.31 -0.86
C ASN A 97 -17.26 -21.13 -1.87
N ARG A 98 -17.55 -20.99 -3.17
CA ARG A 98 -16.56 -20.59 -4.18
C ARG A 98 -17.06 -19.41 -4.98
N CYS A 99 -16.26 -18.34 -5.04
CA CYS A 99 -16.58 -17.17 -5.84
C CYS A 99 -16.03 -17.38 -7.25
N LEU A 100 -16.95 -17.44 -8.22
CA LEU A 100 -16.67 -17.66 -9.64
C LEU A 100 -16.24 -16.36 -10.33
N TYR A 101 -16.64 -15.23 -9.77
CA TYR A 101 -16.31 -13.91 -10.28
C TYR A 101 -16.33 -12.92 -9.12
N GLY A 102 -15.38 -11.99 -9.13
CA GLY A 102 -15.34 -10.88 -8.19
C GLY A 102 -14.32 -9.85 -8.62
N THR A 103 -14.72 -8.58 -8.59
CA THR A 103 -13.82 -7.45 -8.76
C THR A 103 -13.70 -6.73 -7.43
N THR A 104 -12.49 -6.68 -6.90
CA THR A 104 -12.14 -5.89 -5.73
C THR A 104 -11.65 -4.52 -6.19
N HIS A 105 -12.36 -3.49 -5.78
CA HIS A 105 -11.98 -2.10 -5.99
C HIS A 105 -11.36 -1.58 -4.70
N VAL A 106 -10.07 -1.24 -4.73
CA VAL A 106 -9.39 -0.61 -3.60
C VAL A 106 -9.22 0.86 -3.89
N ILE A 107 -9.60 1.68 -2.92
CA ILE A 107 -9.40 3.12 -2.94
C ILE A 107 -8.53 3.46 -1.74
N VAL A 108 -7.46 4.20 -1.97
CA VAL A 108 -6.59 4.75 -0.93
C VAL A 108 -6.72 6.25 -0.98
N SER A 109 -6.92 6.87 0.17
CA SER A 109 -6.90 8.32 0.33
C SER A 109 -6.08 8.72 1.54
N GLY A 110 -5.57 9.94 1.56
CA GLY A 110 -4.75 10.43 2.67
C GLY A 110 -4.19 11.81 2.34
N TYR A 111 -3.19 12.24 3.09
CA TYR A 111 -2.53 13.53 2.86
C TYR A 111 -1.18 13.33 2.18
N ALA A 112 -0.86 14.17 1.19
CA ALA A 112 0.46 14.16 0.57
C ALA A 112 1.54 14.59 1.57
N GLY A 113 2.62 13.82 1.61
CA GLY A 113 3.86 14.20 2.27
C GLY A 113 5.02 14.23 1.29
N SER A 114 5.91 15.20 1.46
CA SER A 114 7.18 15.29 0.73
C SER A 114 8.34 15.17 1.72
N ILE A 115 9.33 14.35 1.37
CA ILE A 115 10.51 14.15 2.21
C ILE A 115 11.48 15.30 1.97
N THR A 116 11.76 16.07 3.02
CA THR A 116 12.65 17.25 2.92
C THR A 116 14.09 16.92 3.30
N SER A 117 14.29 16.00 4.25
CA SER A 117 15.63 15.54 4.64
C SER A 117 15.57 14.19 5.34
N ILE A 118 16.63 13.40 5.17
CA ILE A 118 16.88 12.15 5.89
C ILE A 118 18.21 12.34 6.61
N LYS A 119 18.22 12.18 7.93
CA LYS A 119 19.41 12.32 8.78
C LYS A 119 19.60 11.06 9.61
N ASP A 120 20.83 10.74 9.94
CA ASP A 120 21.09 9.67 10.90
C ASP A 120 20.60 10.13 12.29
N LYS A 121 19.92 9.25 13.03
CA LYS A 121 19.51 9.56 14.40
C LYS A 121 20.78 9.64 15.22
N ALA A 122 21.11 10.82 15.74
CA ALA A 122 22.24 10.98 16.65
C ALA A 122 22.08 10.00 17.82
N THR A 123 22.95 9.00 17.90
CA THR A 123 23.02 8.07 19.01
C THR A 123 23.47 8.87 20.23
N SER A 124 22.57 9.15 21.15
CA SER A 124 22.94 9.76 22.44
C SER A 124 23.85 8.77 23.16
N ALA A 125 25.16 9.01 23.14
CA ALA A 125 26.10 8.32 24.00
C ALA A 125 25.66 8.58 25.44
N LYS A 126 25.39 7.51 26.18
CA LYS A 126 25.04 7.53 27.59
C LYS A 126 26.24 7.15 28.41
#